data_AF-A0A7K2ANP0-F1
#
_entry.id   AF-A0A7K2ANP0-F1
#
_cell.length_a   1.000
_cell.length_b   1.000
_cell.length_c   1.000
_cell.angle_alpha   90.00
_cell.angle_beta   90.00
_cell.angle_gamma   90.00
#
_symmetry.space_group_name_H-M   'P 1'
#
loop_
_entity.id
_entity.type
_entity.pdbx_description
1 polymer ?
#
loop_
_entity_poly.entity_id
_entity_poly.type
_entity_poly.pdbx_seq_one_letter_code
_entity_poly.pdbx_strand_id
1 'polypeptide(L)'
;MSRKLVERVSRVVDRRAGRRGFLRKSAMAATAVAVAPVAYAIRPTTAEAAIILCKGWECRPSALCCDPYSEFCCKLTGENLCPPRTIVAGWWKVDGSGFCDLNGPSPRYYLDCNFTCDTRTGCHCRSNGFCDRGCTPARCQCSGGCDTRKSECTRFRYGQCNQDVCVGQLMCRIVTCVPPWTWDPACATSPVLYDPGTRWHDRPCLHEGFNDVPPRAYYADAVKWMADEGITTGMKSDLFGPDELVNRAQFATFLWRYEGQPQVEPSNKFNDVETSAFYARAVAWMVEQRITTGRTLNRFDPNSNVSRAESIVFLHRLAGEPQGSARIEFSDVGPDAWYRDALAWVLEHNIDWWAEHSTLDAEKPASRAEIAALLHGYDLRPSTSPSAVAP
;
A
#
# COMPACT_ATOMS: atom_id res chain seq x y z
N MET A 1 20.45 -12.28 54.02
CA MET A 1 20.10 -13.57 53.38
C MET A 1 21.39 -14.34 53.12
N SER A 2 21.47 -15.59 53.59
CA SER A 2 22.72 -16.37 53.62
C SER A 2 23.23 -16.73 52.22
N ARG A 3 24.54 -16.54 51.99
CA ARG A 3 25.30 -16.87 50.77
C ARG A 3 25.03 -18.30 50.26
N LYS A 4 24.64 -19.22 51.15
CA LYS A 4 24.26 -20.60 50.84
C LYS A 4 22.94 -20.74 50.07
N LEU A 5 22.01 -19.79 50.22
CA LEU A 5 20.74 -19.77 49.48
C LEU A 5 20.98 -19.33 48.03
N VAL A 6 21.84 -18.33 47.83
CA VAL A 6 22.24 -17.81 46.52
C VAL A 6 22.99 -18.88 45.70
N GLU A 7 23.88 -19.66 46.33
CA GLU A 7 24.59 -20.77 45.66
C GLU A 7 23.72 -21.99 45.34
N ARG A 8 22.64 -22.23 46.10
CA ARG A 8 21.67 -23.28 45.78
C ARG A 8 20.74 -22.87 44.64
N VAL A 9 20.34 -21.59 44.60
CA VAL A 9 19.51 -21.05 43.51
C VAL A 9 20.31 -20.95 42.22
N SER A 10 21.58 -20.56 42.25
CA SER A 10 22.43 -20.51 41.04
C SER A 10 22.64 -21.89 40.42
N ARG A 11 22.89 -22.93 41.24
CA ARG A 11 23.09 -24.31 40.74
C ARG A 11 21.85 -24.94 40.11
N VAL A 12 20.65 -24.53 40.51
CA VAL A 12 19.39 -25.04 39.92
C VAL A 12 19.04 -24.28 38.63
N VAL A 13 19.41 -23.01 38.52
CA VAL A 13 19.15 -22.16 37.34
C VAL A 13 20.21 -22.36 36.24
N ASP A 14 21.47 -22.59 36.61
CA ASP A 14 22.60 -22.82 35.67
C ASP A 14 22.45 -24.11 34.85
N ARG A 15 21.62 -25.07 35.29
CA ARG A 15 21.36 -26.29 34.53
C ARG A 15 20.39 -26.11 33.35
N ARG A 16 19.72 -24.96 33.21
CA ARG A 16 18.69 -24.75 32.16
C ARG A 16 18.82 -23.48 31.32
N ALA A 17 19.72 -22.56 31.64
CA ALA A 17 19.88 -21.33 30.86
C ALA A 17 21.36 -21.07 30.55
N GLY A 18 21.73 -21.11 29.27
CA GLY A 18 23.08 -20.72 28.84
C GLY A 18 23.38 -19.26 29.22
N ARG A 19 24.67 -18.93 29.43
CA ARG A 19 25.15 -17.58 29.84
C ARG A 19 24.48 -16.42 29.10
N ARG A 20 24.20 -16.59 27.80
CA ARG A 20 23.52 -15.58 26.96
C ARG A 20 22.04 -15.37 27.34
N GLY A 21 21.34 -16.43 27.75
CA GLY A 21 19.97 -16.38 28.24
C GLY A 21 19.85 -15.77 29.64
N PHE A 22 20.83 -16.01 30.51
CA PHE A 22 20.91 -15.36 31.82
C PHE A 22 21.14 -13.85 31.67
N LEU A 23 22.12 -13.44 30.87
CA LEU A 23 22.41 -12.02 30.64
C LEU A 23 21.22 -11.27 30.00
N ARG A 24 20.51 -11.88 29.05
CA ARG A 24 19.32 -11.29 28.43
C ARG A 24 18.18 -11.10 29.45
N LYS A 25 17.93 -12.08 30.32
CA LYS A 25 16.90 -11.98 31.37
C LYS A 25 17.26 -10.96 32.45
N SER A 26 18.53 -10.92 32.86
CA SER A 26 19.02 -9.95 33.85
C SER A 26 19.00 -8.52 33.30
N ALA A 27 19.37 -8.31 32.03
CA ALA A 27 19.25 -7.02 31.37
C ALA A 27 17.79 -6.56 31.31
N MET A 28 16.85 -7.43 30.91
CA MET A 28 15.43 -7.09 30.89
C MET A 28 14.85 -6.81 32.28
N ALA A 29 15.26 -7.55 33.32
CA ALA A 29 14.83 -7.25 34.69
C ALA A 29 15.35 -5.88 35.16
N ALA A 30 16.61 -5.55 34.87
CA ALA A 30 17.18 -4.24 35.19
C ALA A 30 16.46 -3.11 34.45
N THR A 31 16.16 -3.29 33.16
CA THR A 31 15.36 -2.33 32.38
C THR A 31 13.93 -2.21 32.90
N ALA A 32 13.27 -3.32 33.29
CA ALA A 32 11.91 -3.29 33.84
C ALA A 32 11.84 -2.47 35.14
N VAL A 33 12.84 -2.65 36.02
CA VAL A 33 12.97 -1.86 37.26
C VAL A 33 13.26 -0.39 36.96
N ALA A 34 14.07 -0.08 35.95
CA ALA A 34 14.40 1.29 35.58
C ALA A 34 13.22 2.04 34.92
N VAL A 35 12.43 1.37 34.10
CA VAL A 35 11.43 2.01 33.22
C VAL A 35 10.00 1.89 33.78
N ALA A 36 9.71 0.85 34.57
CA ALA A 36 8.38 0.60 35.14
C ALA A 36 8.44 0.00 36.57
N PRO A 37 9.13 0.66 37.53
CA PRO A 37 9.44 0.10 38.86
C PRO A 37 8.20 -0.33 39.64
N VAL A 38 7.16 0.50 39.63
CA VAL A 38 5.90 0.26 40.37
C VAL A 38 5.09 -0.87 39.76
N ALA A 39 5.05 -0.96 38.42
CA ALA A 39 4.31 -2.01 37.73
C ALA A 39 4.97 -3.39 37.93
N TYR A 40 6.31 -3.43 37.90
CA TYR A 40 7.09 -4.65 38.14
C TYR A 40 7.03 -5.10 39.61
N ALA A 41 6.89 -4.17 40.56
CA ALA A 41 6.79 -4.49 41.98
C ALA A 41 5.39 -4.97 42.43
N ILE A 42 4.32 -4.49 41.78
CA ILE A 42 2.94 -4.71 42.26
C ILE A 42 2.22 -5.81 41.48
N ARG A 43 2.64 -6.14 40.25
CA ARG A 43 2.01 -7.20 39.45
C ARG A 43 2.97 -8.39 39.27
N PRO A 44 2.56 -9.63 39.57
CA PRO A 44 3.36 -10.81 39.27
C PRO A 44 3.32 -11.09 37.76
N THR A 45 4.13 -10.38 36.99
CA THR A 45 4.34 -10.59 35.55
C THR A 45 5.81 -10.88 35.27
N THR A 46 6.13 -11.47 34.11
CA THR A 46 7.54 -11.62 33.71
C THR A 46 8.17 -10.25 33.47
N ALA A 47 9.49 -10.09 33.63
CA ALA A 47 10.19 -8.82 33.33
C ALA A 47 9.89 -8.33 31.90
N GLU A 48 9.70 -9.26 30.97
CA GLU A 48 9.23 -9.01 29.62
C GLU A 48 7.79 -8.45 29.62
N ALA A 49 6.84 -9.06 30.31
CA ALA A 49 5.45 -8.58 30.43
C ALA A 49 5.26 -7.32 31.30
N ALA A 50 6.26 -6.91 32.09
CA ALA A 50 6.24 -5.63 32.82
C ALA A 50 6.73 -4.46 31.95
N ILE A 51 7.58 -4.74 30.97
CA ILE A 51 8.01 -3.79 29.92
C ILE A 51 6.97 -3.76 28.79
N ILE A 52 6.44 -4.94 28.45
CA ILE A 52 5.46 -5.18 27.39
C ILE A 52 4.05 -4.95 27.94
N LEU A 53 3.60 -3.72 27.79
CA LEU A 53 2.19 -3.38 27.92
C LEU A 53 1.63 -3.21 26.52
N CYS A 54 0.76 -4.13 26.10
CA CYS A 54 -0.21 -3.89 25.05
C CYS A 54 -1.24 -2.84 25.52
N LYS A 55 -0.89 -1.89 26.41
CA LYS A 55 -1.68 -0.78 26.94
C LYS A 55 -3.15 -1.07 27.31
N GLY A 56 -3.43 -2.28 27.81
CA GLY A 56 -4.79 -2.69 28.22
C GLY A 56 -5.58 -3.43 27.14
N TRP A 57 -4.98 -3.69 25.98
CA TRP A 57 -5.55 -4.51 24.91
C TRP A 57 -5.38 -6.01 25.20
N GLU A 58 -6.42 -6.80 24.96
CA GLU A 58 -6.44 -8.26 25.15
C GLU A 58 -5.70 -9.00 24.02
N CYS A 59 -4.38 -8.79 23.95
CA CYS A 59 -3.52 -9.46 22.97
C CYS A 59 -2.68 -10.57 23.62
N ARG A 60 -2.30 -11.58 22.82
CA ARG A 60 -1.34 -12.60 23.25
C ARG A 60 0.01 -11.92 23.58
N PRO A 61 0.79 -12.38 24.57
CA PRO A 61 2.06 -11.75 24.95
C PRO A 61 3.10 -11.65 23.81
N SER A 62 3.05 -12.57 22.86
CA SER A 62 3.91 -12.59 21.67
C SER A 62 3.35 -11.78 20.50
N ALA A 63 2.21 -11.12 20.66
CA ALA A 63 1.58 -10.34 19.60
C ALA A 63 2.41 -9.10 19.27
N LEU A 64 2.35 -8.67 18.01
CA LEU A 64 3.12 -7.53 17.52
C LEU A 64 2.72 -6.22 18.22
N CYS A 65 1.47 -6.08 18.69
CA CYS A 65 1.08 -4.86 19.42
C CYS A 65 1.83 -4.71 20.75
N CYS A 66 2.26 -5.84 21.29
CA CYS A 66 2.97 -5.92 22.55
C CYS A 66 4.49 -5.70 22.36
N ASP A 67 4.98 -5.67 21.11
CA ASP A 67 6.37 -5.36 20.76
C ASP A 67 6.78 -3.94 21.28
N PRO A 68 8.01 -3.73 21.78
CA PRO A 68 8.54 -2.40 22.08
C PRO A 68 8.57 -1.43 20.89
N TYR A 69 8.56 -1.90 19.65
CA TYR A 69 8.62 -1.05 18.46
C TYR A 69 7.27 -0.40 18.10
N SER A 70 7.34 0.75 17.46
CA SER A 70 6.17 1.45 16.88
C SER A 70 5.86 0.96 15.47
N GLU A 71 4.62 1.17 15.03
CA GLU A 71 4.13 0.85 13.69
C GLU A 71 4.83 1.66 12.57
N PHE A 72 4.90 1.09 11.36
CA PHE A 72 5.41 1.78 10.17
C PHE A 72 4.29 2.55 9.43
N CYS A 73 4.60 3.76 8.93
CA CYS A 73 3.64 4.58 8.19
C CYS A 73 3.21 3.92 6.88
N CYS A 74 4.06 3.07 6.32
CA CYS A 74 3.77 2.18 5.19
C CYS A 74 2.39 1.49 5.32
N LYS A 75 2.02 1.06 6.55
CA LYS A 75 0.70 0.47 6.81
C LYS A 75 -0.41 1.50 7.01
N LEU A 76 -0.10 2.67 7.57
CA LEU A 76 -1.10 3.70 7.90
C LEU A 76 -1.53 4.52 6.68
N THR A 77 -0.61 4.77 5.76
CA THR A 77 -0.81 5.67 4.61
C THR A 77 -0.50 5.02 3.27
N GLY A 78 0.00 3.79 3.24
CA GLY A 78 0.43 3.12 2.01
C GLY A 78 1.76 3.63 1.45
N GLU A 79 2.41 4.62 2.09
CA GLU A 79 3.61 5.28 1.58
C GLU A 79 4.72 5.34 2.65
N ASN A 80 5.99 5.39 2.19
CA ASN A 80 7.14 5.70 3.05
C ASN A 80 7.32 7.21 3.26
N LEU A 81 6.23 7.92 3.52
CA LEU A 81 6.22 9.34 3.83
C LEU A 81 5.53 9.60 5.17
N CYS A 82 5.94 10.66 5.85
CA CYS A 82 5.29 11.06 7.08
C CYS A 82 3.85 11.52 6.81
N PRO A 83 2.85 11.03 7.57
CA PRO A 83 1.46 11.42 7.40
C PRO A 83 1.25 12.94 7.59
N PRO A 84 0.17 13.52 7.03
CA PRO A 84 -0.17 14.92 7.27
C PRO A 84 -0.20 15.27 8.78
N ARG A 85 0.23 16.48 9.13
CA ARG A 85 0.35 16.98 10.53
C ARG A 85 1.42 16.27 11.37
N THR A 86 2.31 15.52 10.73
CA THR A 86 3.53 15.02 11.37
C THR A 86 4.76 15.61 10.70
N ILE A 87 5.88 15.58 11.42
CA ILE A 87 7.19 15.96 10.90
C ILE A 87 8.20 14.86 11.22
N VAL A 88 9.26 14.77 10.43
CA VAL A 88 10.40 13.93 10.76
C VAL A 88 11.13 14.56 11.95
N ALA A 89 10.98 13.96 13.13
CA ALA A 89 11.63 14.48 14.34
C ALA A 89 13.00 13.86 14.60
N GLY A 90 13.29 12.75 13.94
CA GLY A 90 14.49 11.98 14.19
C GLY A 90 14.75 10.89 13.17
N TRP A 91 16.01 10.46 13.09
CA TRP A 91 16.42 9.36 12.24
C TRP A 91 17.64 8.61 12.79
N TRP A 92 17.84 7.38 12.32
CA TRP A 92 19.09 6.63 12.52
C TRP A 92 19.42 5.75 11.32
N LYS A 93 20.71 5.42 11.22
CA LYS A 93 21.31 4.61 10.17
C LYS A 93 21.40 3.14 10.61
N VAL A 94 21.25 2.24 9.65
CA VAL A 94 21.60 0.82 9.75
C VAL A 94 22.37 0.38 8.52
N ASP A 95 23.46 -0.36 8.72
CA ASP A 95 24.24 -0.98 7.65
C ASP A 95 23.99 -2.48 7.58
N GLY A 96 24.05 -3.05 6.37
CA GLY A 96 23.91 -4.49 6.14
C GLY A 96 22.52 -5.01 6.48
N SER A 97 21.49 -4.28 6.04
CA SER A 97 20.09 -4.68 6.17
C SER A 97 19.64 -5.64 5.08
N GLY A 98 20.40 -5.80 3.98
CA GLY A 98 20.00 -6.56 2.80
C GLY A 98 18.93 -5.86 1.94
N PHE A 99 18.09 -5.02 2.55
CA PHE A 99 16.97 -4.35 1.90
C PHE A 99 17.40 -3.25 0.93
N CYS A 100 18.32 -2.36 1.35
CA CYS A 100 18.83 -1.29 0.50
C CYS A 100 20.02 -1.71 -0.36
N ASP A 101 20.48 -2.95 -0.21
CA ASP A 101 21.74 -3.43 -0.79
C ASP A 101 21.58 -3.93 -2.25
N LEU A 102 20.41 -3.73 -2.88
CA LEU A 102 20.06 -4.27 -4.22
C LEU A 102 21.04 -3.85 -5.34
N ASN A 103 21.64 -2.65 -5.22
CA ASN A 103 22.63 -2.13 -6.17
C ASN A 103 24.03 -1.98 -5.55
N GLY A 104 24.32 -2.74 -4.49
CA GLY A 104 25.55 -2.65 -3.71
C GLY A 104 25.31 -2.10 -2.29
N PRO A 105 26.32 -2.18 -1.42
CA PRO A 105 26.16 -1.93 0.02
C PRO A 105 25.65 -0.51 0.26
N SER A 106 24.40 -0.38 0.67
CA SER A 106 23.76 0.89 0.93
C SER A 106 23.06 0.88 2.28
N PRO A 107 23.26 1.93 3.08
CA PRO A 107 22.60 2.02 4.37
C PRO A 107 21.10 2.19 4.23
N ARG A 108 20.39 1.68 5.22
CA ARG A 108 18.98 1.92 5.44
C ARG A 108 18.82 2.97 6.53
N TYR A 109 17.82 3.84 6.37
CA TYR A 109 17.51 4.90 7.31
C TYR A 109 16.09 4.71 7.85
N TYR A 110 15.95 4.82 9.16
CA TYR A 110 14.66 4.85 9.84
C TYR A 110 14.38 6.28 10.26
N LEU A 111 13.16 6.74 10.04
CA LEU A 111 12.74 8.08 10.43
C LEU A 111 11.49 8.02 11.29
N ASP A 112 11.48 8.83 12.32
CA ASP A 112 10.39 8.97 13.28
C ASP A 112 9.46 10.12 12.85
N CYS A 113 8.21 9.80 12.48
CA CYS A 113 7.19 10.79 12.14
C CYS A 113 6.39 11.16 13.39
N ASN A 114 6.70 12.31 13.98
CA ASN A 114 6.05 12.78 15.20
C ASN A 114 4.99 13.82 14.88
N PHE A 115 3.93 13.84 15.68
CA PHE A 115 2.99 14.96 15.64
C PHE A 115 3.68 16.29 15.94
N THR A 116 3.18 17.37 15.35
CA THR A 116 3.47 18.72 15.81
C THR A 116 2.51 19.12 16.92
N CYS A 117 2.94 20.03 17.80
CA CYS A 117 2.07 20.54 18.86
C CYS A 117 0.93 21.37 18.25
N ASP A 118 -0.28 21.24 18.78
CA ASP A 118 -1.39 22.11 18.38
C ASP A 118 -1.25 23.48 19.05
N THR A 119 -0.69 24.45 18.33
CA THR A 119 -0.45 25.80 18.87
C THR A 119 -1.72 26.64 19.03
N ARG A 120 -2.88 26.17 18.53
CA ARG A 120 -4.15 26.92 18.57
C ARG A 120 -4.94 26.71 19.86
N THR A 121 -4.58 25.71 20.67
CA THR A 121 -5.35 25.28 21.85
C THR A 121 -4.67 25.61 23.18
N GLY A 122 -3.76 26.59 23.22
CA GLY A 122 -3.03 26.97 24.45
C GLY A 122 -1.97 25.94 24.88
N CYS A 123 -1.55 25.07 23.97
CA CYS A 123 -0.52 24.07 24.24
C CYS A 123 0.88 24.66 24.20
N HIS A 124 1.70 24.29 25.18
CA HIS A 124 3.08 24.76 25.29
C HIS A 124 4.10 23.66 25.02
N CYS A 125 5.27 24.09 24.55
CA CYS A 125 6.43 23.21 24.50
C CYS A 125 7.08 23.14 25.88
N ARG A 126 7.32 21.92 26.35
CA ARG A 126 8.09 21.73 27.58
C ARG A 126 9.57 21.97 27.31
N SER A 127 10.33 22.24 28.37
CA SER A 127 11.79 22.40 28.30
C SER A 127 12.54 21.19 27.75
N ASN A 128 11.90 20.03 27.66
CA ASN A 128 12.46 18.82 27.06
C ASN A 128 12.16 18.66 25.56
N GLY A 129 11.58 19.68 24.91
CA GLY A 129 11.30 19.67 23.47
C GLY A 129 10.07 18.86 23.06
N PHE A 130 9.23 18.47 24.02
CA PHE A 130 7.99 17.73 23.75
C PHE A 130 6.72 18.52 24.10
N CYS A 131 5.65 18.27 23.35
CA CYS A 131 4.33 18.84 23.65
C CYS A 131 3.79 18.35 25.01
N ASP A 132 2.98 19.19 25.65
CA ASP A 132 2.19 18.79 26.81
C ASP A 132 1.33 17.53 26.58
N ARG A 133 0.92 16.88 27.67
CA ARG A 133 -0.02 15.75 27.57
C ARG A 133 -1.38 16.26 27.11
N GLY A 134 -2.00 15.58 26.15
CA GLY A 134 -3.27 16.00 25.54
C GLY A 134 -3.13 17.05 24.43
N CYS A 135 -1.92 17.54 24.16
CA CYS A 135 -1.67 18.58 23.17
C CYS A 135 -1.38 18.07 21.76
N THR A 136 -1.71 16.81 21.51
CA THR A 136 -1.61 16.16 20.21
C THR A 136 -2.83 15.26 20.04
N PRO A 137 -3.26 14.99 18.79
CA PRO A 137 -4.37 14.07 18.53
C PRO A 137 -4.04 12.60 18.83
N ALA A 138 -2.85 12.33 19.39
CA ALA A 138 -2.30 10.99 19.58
C ALA A 138 -3.20 10.09 20.44
N ARG A 139 -3.64 8.97 19.86
CA ARG A 139 -4.38 7.89 20.53
C ARG A 139 -3.53 6.63 20.52
N CYS A 140 -2.89 6.36 21.66
CA CYS A 140 -2.09 5.14 21.82
C CYS A 140 -2.96 3.88 21.62
N GLN A 141 -2.77 3.17 20.51
CA GLN A 141 -3.61 2.05 20.09
C GLN A 141 -2.84 0.97 19.33
N CYS A 142 -3.37 -0.25 19.30
CA CYS A 142 -2.93 -1.29 18.37
C CYS A 142 -3.49 -0.98 16.97
N SER A 143 -2.62 -0.65 16.02
CA SER A 143 -3.04 -0.16 14.69
C SER A 143 -3.66 -1.24 13.80
N GLY A 144 -4.95 -1.51 14.00
CA GLY A 144 -5.71 -2.55 13.30
C GLY A 144 -5.64 -3.94 13.96
N GLY A 145 -5.48 -4.00 15.29
CA GLY A 145 -5.56 -5.24 16.08
C GLY A 145 -4.21 -5.79 16.56
N CYS A 146 -4.22 -7.00 17.13
CA CYS A 146 -3.06 -7.56 17.84
C CYS A 146 -1.85 -7.89 16.95
N ASP A 147 -2.06 -8.16 15.66
CA ASP A 147 -1.01 -8.50 14.68
C ASP A 147 -0.29 -7.27 14.11
N THR A 148 -0.35 -6.16 14.83
CA THR A 148 0.08 -4.84 14.38
C THR A 148 0.79 -4.16 15.52
N ARG A 149 1.84 -3.39 15.25
CA ARG A 149 2.54 -2.67 16.31
C ARG A 149 1.67 -1.53 16.79
N LYS A 150 1.93 -1.10 18.02
CA LYS A 150 1.25 0.07 18.57
C LYS A 150 1.70 1.34 17.82
N SER A 151 0.77 2.26 17.61
CA SER A 151 1.04 3.61 17.10
C SER A 151 0.77 4.65 18.20
N GLU A 152 1.38 5.83 18.09
CA GLU A 152 1.01 7.01 18.89
C GLU A 152 1.20 6.87 20.41
N CYS A 153 1.90 5.81 20.86
CA CYS A 153 2.16 5.54 22.26
C CYS A 153 3.49 6.13 22.76
N THR A 154 4.46 6.21 21.87
CA THR A 154 5.84 6.49 22.23
C THR A 154 6.11 7.98 22.09
N ARG A 155 6.57 8.64 23.16
CA ARG A 155 7.17 9.98 23.08
C ARG A 155 8.67 9.81 23.02
N PHE A 156 9.19 9.88 21.81
CA PHE A 156 10.58 9.59 21.55
C PHE A 156 11.04 10.43 20.38
N ARG A 157 12.34 10.74 20.39
CA ARG A 157 12.99 11.53 19.38
C ARG A 157 14.46 11.11 19.32
N TYR A 158 14.87 10.51 18.22
CA TYR A 158 16.29 10.30 17.93
C TYR A 158 16.86 11.55 17.25
N GLY A 159 17.67 12.34 17.95
CA GLY A 159 17.98 13.71 17.55
C GLY A 159 18.84 13.84 16.28
N GLN A 160 18.25 14.37 15.21
CA GLN A 160 18.97 14.93 14.03
C GLN A 160 18.08 15.67 13.01
N CYS A 161 16.75 15.56 13.07
CA CYS A 161 15.85 16.36 12.22
C CYS A 161 15.02 17.33 13.04
N ASN A 162 14.75 18.52 12.48
CA ASN A 162 13.79 19.51 13.01
C ASN A 162 14.02 19.87 14.49
N GLN A 163 15.27 19.90 14.96
CA GLN A 163 15.66 19.99 16.38
C GLN A 163 15.11 21.21 17.13
N ASP A 164 14.82 22.26 16.39
CA ASP A 164 14.21 23.52 16.79
C ASP A 164 12.69 23.44 17.03
N VAL A 165 12.03 22.41 16.51
CA VAL A 165 10.57 22.24 16.62
C VAL A 165 10.20 21.32 17.78
N CYS A 166 9.13 21.70 18.48
CA CYS A 166 8.54 20.89 19.54
C CYS A 166 7.71 19.75 18.97
N VAL A 167 7.89 18.54 19.50
CA VAL A 167 7.29 17.33 18.93
C VAL A 167 6.40 16.58 19.90
N GLY A 168 5.41 15.92 19.33
CA GLY A 168 4.48 15.05 20.01
C GLY A 168 4.94 13.61 20.08
N GLN A 169 3.97 12.74 20.34
CA GLN A 169 4.10 11.30 20.19
C GLN A 169 4.49 10.94 18.75
N LEU A 170 5.27 9.86 18.63
CA LEU A 170 5.60 9.19 17.39
C LEU A 170 4.32 8.55 16.83
N MET A 171 3.84 9.05 15.70
CA MET A 171 2.70 8.47 15.01
C MET A 171 3.10 7.13 14.40
N CYS A 172 4.16 7.14 13.60
CA CYS A 172 4.68 5.96 12.92
C CYS A 172 6.11 6.19 12.44
N ARG A 173 6.75 5.13 11.95
CA ARG A 173 8.10 5.18 11.37
C ARG A 173 8.07 5.00 9.86
N ILE A 174 8.97 5.67 9.17
CA ILE A 174 9.24 5.38 7.76
C ILE A 174 10.63 4.78 7.61
N VAL A 175 10.80 4.09 6.49
CA VAL A 175 12.05 3.43 6.10
C VAL A 175 12.40 3.92 4.72
N THR A 176 13.66 4.28 4.51
CA THR A 176 14.16 4.69 3.21
C THR A 176 15.60 4.23 2.99
N CYS A 177 15.96 4.04 1.73
CA CYS A 177 17.33 3.82 1.28
C CYS A 177 18.03 5.12 0.87
N VAL A 178 17.29 6.23 0.86
CA VAL A 178 17.81 7.56 0.54
C VAL A 178 18.11 8.30 1.84
N PRO A 179 19.30 8.89 2.00
CA PRO A 179 19.63 9.58 3.24
C PRO A 179 18.69 10.78 3.51
N PRO A 180 18.17 10.94 4.74
CA PRO A 180 17.15 11.95 5.05
C PRO A 180 17.56 13.40 4.70
N TRP A 181 18.82 13.74 4.93
CA TRP A 181 19.37 15.09 4.68
C TRP A 181 19.45 15.48 3.20
N THR A 182 19.25 14.55 2.26
CA THR A 182 19.26 14.90 0.84
C THR A 182 17.94 15.51 0.37
N TRP A 183 16.87 15.37 1.15
CA TRP A 183 15.53 15.82 0.77
C TRP A 183 14.81 16.61 1.87
N ASP A 184 15.18 16.47 3.14
CA ASP A 184 14.77 17.37 4.22
C ASP A 184 15.99 18.13 4.78
N PRO A 185 16.12 19.44 4.51
CA PRO A 185 17.24 20.24 4.99
C PRO A 185 17.25 20.41 6.52
N ALA A 186 16.13 20.12 7.20
CA ALA A 186 16.08 20.12 8.66
C ALA A 186 16.80 18.92 9.28
N CYS A 187 17.18 17.92 8.47
CA CYS A 187 17.94 16.74 8.89
C CYS A 187 19.45 16.95 8.75
N ALA A 188 20.16 16.83 9.88
CA ALA A 188 21.62 16.94 9.92
C ALA A 188 22.32 15.62 9.56
N THR A 189 23.54 15.73 9.04
CA THR A 189 24.46 14.60 8.76
C THR A 189 25.31 14.19 9.98
N SER A 190 25.29 14.97 11.05
CA SER A 190 26.08 14.72 12.27
C SER A 190 25.33 15.18 13.52
N PRO A 191 25.41 14.42 14.64
CA PRO A 191 26.17 13.17 14.81
C PRO A 191 25.41 11.94 14.28
N VAL A 192 25.94 11.15 13.35
CA VAL A 192 25.24 9.97 12.82
C VAL A 192 24.87 8.99 13.95
N LEU A 193 23.57 8.75 14.12
CA LEU A 193 23.08 7.75 15.07
C LEU A 193 22.96 6.39 14.37
N TYR A 194 23.51 5.36 15.00
CA TYR A 194 23.63 4.02 14.42
C TYR A 194 23.04 2.96 15.35
N ASP A 195 22.08 2.18 14.86
CA ASP A 195 21.48 1.08 15.62
C ASP A 195 21.42 -0.21 14.76
N PRO A 196 22.45 -1.07 14.85
CA PRO A 196 22.48 -2.31 14.07
C PRO A 196 21.43 -3.34 14.55
N GLY A 197 20.83 -3.14 15.73
CA GLY A 197 19.79 -4.00 16.28
C GLY A 197 18.49 -3.91 15.52
N THR A 198 18.23 -2.79 14.83
CA THR A 198 17.03 -2.60 14.00
C THR A 198 17.22 -3.03 12.55
N ARG A 199 18.29 -3.76 12.21
CA ARG A 199 18.58 -4.16 10.83
C ARG A 199 17.47 -4.97 10.15
N TRP A 200 16.76 -5.77 10.94
CA TRP A 200 15.65 -6.63 10.49
C TRP A 200 14.29 -6.11 10.96
N HIS A 201 14.23 -4.84 11.40
CA HIS A 201 12.96 -4.23 11.81
C HIS A 201 12.28 -3.59 10.62
N ASP A 202 11.81 -4.39 9.70
CA ASP A 202 10.86 -3.97 8.71
C ASP A 202 9.45 -4.43 9.10
N ARG A 203 8.51 -3.79 8.44
CA ARG A 203 7.27 -4.41 8.06
C ARG A 203 7.09 -4.04 6.59
N PRO A 204 6.69 -4.97 5.71
CA PRO A 204 6.13 -4.54 4.45
C PRO A 204 4.99 -3.55 4.74
N CYS A 205 4.78 -2.56 3.88
CA CYS A 205 3.44 -2.02 3.73
C CYS A 205 2.54 -3.24 3.66
N LEU A 206 1.55 -3.36 4.55
CA LEU A 206 0.38 -4.15 4.18
C LEU A 206 -0.27 -3.32 3.07
N HIS A 207 0.29 -3.38 1.86
CA HIS A 207 -0.54 -3.22 0.70
C HIS A 207 -1.48 -4.43 0.76
N GLU A 208 -2.74 -4.16 1.08
CA GLU A 208 -3.76 -4.90 0.34
C GLU A 208 -3.62 -4.41 -1.10
N GLY A 209 -2.87 -5.17 -1.93
CA GLY A 209 -2.58 -4.79 -3.31
C GLY A 209 -1.20 -5.23 -3.83
N PHE A 210 -0.84 -4.74 -5.00
CA PHE A 210 0.39 -5.10 -5.72
C PHE A 210 1.57 -4.19 -5.37
N ASN A 211 2.77 -4.75 -5.18
CA ASN A 211 3.98 -4.05 -4.74
C ASN A 211 4.58 -3.11 -5.81
N ASP A 212 4.20 -3.30 -7.07
CA ASP A 212 4.63 -2.51 -8.23
C ASP A 212 3.63 -1.43 -8.63
N VAL A 213 2.67 -1.11 -7.76
CA VAL A 213 1.70 -0.02 -7.95
C VAL A 213 1.97 1.09 -6.93
N PRO A 214 2.65 2.19 -7.33
CA PRO A 214 2.87 3.32 -6.44
C PRO A 214 1.54 3.96 -6.02
N PRO A 215 1.31 4.31 -4.74
CA PRO A 215 0.03 4.85 -4.27
C PRO A 215 -0.45 6.14 -4.95
N ARG A 216 0.47 6.93 -5.54
CA ARG A 216 0.17 8.17 -6.27
C ARG A 216 0.24 8.03 -7.79
N ALA A 217 0.37 6.82 -8.30
CA ALA A 217 0.24 6.60 -9.73
C ALA A 217 -1.18 6.95 -10.17
N TYR A 218 -1.35 7.52 -11.37
CA TYR A 218 -2.67 7.90 -11.88
C TYR A 218 -3.66 6.71 -11.95
N TYR A 219 -3.13 5.49 -12.02
CA TYR A 219 -3.87 4.22 -12.06
C TYR A 219 -4.00 3.53 -10.70
N ALA A 220 -3.47 4.09 -9.60
CA ALA A 220 -3.42 3.39 -8.32
C ALA A 220 -4.82 3.02 -7.79
N ASP A 221 -5.74 4.00 -7.78
CA ASP A 221 -7.13 3.79 -7.35
C ASP A 221 -7.85 2.80 -8.27
N ALA A 222 -7.63 2.90 -9.58
CA ALA A 222 -8.22 2.01 -10.57
C ALA A 222 -7.74 0.55 -10.37
N VAL A 223 -6.46 0.34 -10.11
CA VAL A 223 -5.91 -1.00 -9.87
C VAL A 223 -6.44 -1.57 -8.55
N LYS A 224 -6.54 -0.74 -7.51
CA LYS A 224 -7.14 -1.14 -6.24
C LYS A 224 -8.59 -1.57 -6.43
N TRP A 225 -9.41 -0.75 -7.09
CA TRP A 225 -10.80 -1.07 -7.41
C TRP A 225 -10.91 -2.38 -8.21
N MET A 226 -10.11 -2.56 -9.26
CA MET A 226 -10.11 -3.82 -10.02
C MET A 226 -9.77 -5.04 -9.16
N ALA A 227 -8.90 -4.90 -8.16
CA ALA A 227 -8.52 -6.00 -7.27
C ALA A 227 -9.63 -6.30 -6.27
N ASP A 228 -10.23 -5.26 -5.68
CA ASP A 228 -11.31 -5.36 -4.70
C ASP A 228 -12.58 -6.00 -5.33
N GLU A 229 -12.90 -5.62 -6.57
CA GLU A 229 -14.02 -6.18 -7.35
C GLU A 229 -13.69 -7.54 -8.02
N GLY A 230 -12.48 -8.06 -7.84
CA GLY A 230 -12.06 -9.35 -8.41
C GLY A 230 -11.93 -9.35 -9.94
N ILE A 231 -11.85 -8.17 -10.57
CA ILE A 231 -11.65 -7.99 -12.01
C ILE A 231 -10.21 -8.42 -12.39
N THR A 232 -9.23 -8.05 -11.57
CA THR A 232 -7.83 -8.46 -11.73
C THR A 232 -7.35 -9.31 -10.57
N THR A 233 -6.47 -10.27 -10.88
CA THR A 233 -5.71 -11.06 -9.89
C THR A 233 -4.22 -10.72 -9.91
N GLY A 234 -3.82 -9.73 -10.72
CA GLY A 234 -2.42 -9.44 -11.02
C GLY A 234 -1.78 -10.46 -11.94
N MET A 235 -0.50 -10.23 -12.25
CA MET A 235 0.37 -11.19 -12.92
C MET A 235 0.96 -12.20 -11.94
N LYS A 236 1.15 -11.78 -10.70
CA LYS A 236 1.49 -12.62 -9.54
C LYS A 236 0.66 -12.12 -8.35
N SER A 237 0.72 -12.86 -7.24
CA SER A 237 0.04 -12.48 -6.00
C SER A 237 0.40 -11.09 -5.49
N ASP A 238 1.56 -10.57 -5.86
CA ASP A 238 2.12 -9.30 -5.40
C ASP A 238 2.56 -8.37 -6.53
N LEU A 239 2.29 -8.69 -7.81
CA LEU A 239 2.63 -7.86 -8.97
C LEU A 239 1.45 -7.65 -9.91
N PHE A 240 1.17 -6.40 -10.24
CA PHE A 240 0.17 -5.99 -11.22
C PHE A 240 0.74 -5.97 -12.64
N GLY A 241 1.98 -5.49 -12.82
CA GLY A 241 2.64 -5.21 -14.09
C GLY A 241 2.05 -4.01 -14.82
N PRO A 242 2.08 -2.78 -14.27
CA PRO A 242 1.37 -1.62 -14.85
C PRO A 242 1.78 -1.28 -16.30
N ASP A 243 3.04 -1.48 -16.65
CA ASP A 243 3.58 -1.19 -17.98
C ASP A 243 3.48 -2.37 -18.96
N GLU A 244 3.04 -3.54 -18.49
CA GLU A 244 2.90 -4.72 -19.33
C GLU A 244 1.73 -4.54 -20.29
N LEU A 245 1.91 -5.01 -21.52
CA LEU A 245 0.90 -4.89 -22.57
C LEU A 245 -0.22 -5.91 -22.36
N VAL A 246 -1.45 -5.47 -22.61
CA VAL A 246 -2.64 -6.32 -22.47
C VAL A 246 -2.94 -6.99 -23.80
N ASN A 247 -3.04 -8.32 -23.79
CA ASN A 247 -3.54 -9.05 -24.94
C ASN A 247 -5.08 -9.11 -24.97
N ARG A 248 -5.65 -9.39 -26.15
CA ARG A 248 -7.10 -9.40 -26.35
C ARG A 248 -7.82 -10.41 -25.46
N ALA A 249 -7.19 -11.56 -25.16
CA ALA A 249 -7.74 -12.53 -24.21
C ALA A 249 -7.84 -12.00 -22.78
N GLN A 250 -6.81 -11.29 -22.30
CA GLN A 250 -6.80 -10.66 -20.98
C GLN A 250 -7.86 -9.54 -20.91
N PHE A 251 -7.92 -8.69 -21.94
CA PHE A 251 -8.92 -7.62 -22.00
C PHE A 251 -10.36 -8.18 -21.96
N ALA A 252 -10.63 -9.23 -22.76
CA ALA A 252 -11.92 -9.92 -22.72
C ALA A 252 -12.26 -10.46 -21.33
N THR A 253 -11.26 -11.03 -20.65
CA THR A 253 -11.42 -11.57 -19.29
C THR A 253 -11.73 -10.47 -18.28
N PHE A 254 -11.13 -9.28 -18.41
CA PHE A 254 -11.45 -8.15 -17.55
C PHE A 254 -12.90 -7.69 -17.72
N LEU A 255 -13.39 -7.51 -18.95
CA LEU A 255 -14.78 -7.13 -19.18
C LEU A 255 -15.78 -8.18 -18.65
N TRP A 256 -15.50 -9.46 -18.90
CA TRP A 256 -16.37 -10.54 -18.42
C TRP A 256 -16.42 -10.59 -16.89
N ARG A 257 -15.30 -10.33 -16.20
CA ARG A 257 -15.27 -10.26 -14.73
C ARG A 257 -15.94 -9.01 -14.18
N TYR A 258 -15.76 -7.87 -14.85
CA TYR A 258 -16.46 -6.62 -14.53
C TYR A 258 -17.98 -6.83 -14.53
N GLU A 259 -18.50 -7.58 -15.49
CA GLU A 259 -19.93 -7.93 -15.61
C GLU A 259 -20.37 -9.09 -14.69
N GLY A 260 -19.56 -9.45 -13.70
CA GLY A 260 -19.91 -10.48 -12.70
C GLY A 260 -19.80 -11.93 -13.21
N GLN A 261 -19.00 -12.17 -14.25
CA GLN A 261 -18.75 -13.49 -14.84
C GLN A 261 -20.04 -14.24 -15.26
N PRO A 262 -20.88 -13.68 -16.16
CA PRO A 262 -22.11 -14.34 -16.61
C PRO A 262 -21.84 -15.75 -17.12
N GLN A 263 -22.73 -16.69 -16.77
CA GLN A 263 -22.62 -18.07 -17.21
C GLN A 263 -22.92 -18.17 -18.70
N VAL A 264 -21.93 -18.63 -19.47
CA VAL A 264 -22.03 -18.86 -20.91
C VAL A 264 -21.23 -20.10 -21.28
N GLU A 265 -21.69 -20.82 -22.30
CA GLU A 265 -20.94 -21.94 -22.87
C GLU A 265 -19.86 -21.44 -23.85
N PRO A 266 -18.66 -22.06 -23.87
CA PRO A 266 -17.63 -21.71 -24.84
C PRO A 266 -18.15 -21.77 -26.28
N SER A 267 -17.85 -20.73 -27.06
CA SER A 267 -18.26 -20.62 -28.46
C SER A 267 -17.21 -21.24 -29.39
N ASN A 268 -17.66 -21.88 -30.47
CA ASN A 268 -16.80 -22.35 -31.57
C ASN A 268 -16.72 -21.35 -32.74
N LYS A 269 -17.16 -20.09 -32.55
CA LYS A 269 -17.16 -19.06 -33.60
C LYS A 269 -15.76 -18.77 -34.14
N PHE A 270 -14.74 -18.82 -33.28
CA PHE A 270 -13.37 -18.49 -33.64
C PHE A 270 -12.48 -19.73 -33.55
N ASN A 271 -11.75 -20.02 -34.63
CA ASN A 271 -10.92 -21.21 -34.74
C ASN A 271 -9.65 -21.15 -33.87
N ASP A 272 -9.27 -19.96 -33.41
CA ASP A 272 -8.11 -19.68 -32.56
C ASP A 272 -8.48 -19.49 -31.08
N VAL A 273 -9.69 -19.88 -30.68
CA VAL A 273 -10.15 -19.90 -29.29
C VAL A 273 -10.44 -21.34 -28.89
N GLU A 274 -9.49 -21.95 -28.19
CA GLU A 274 -9.67 -23.28 -27.62
C GLU A 274 -10.73 -23.24 -26.50
N THR A 275 -11.67 -24.19 -26.49
CA THR A 275 -12.78 -24.20 -25.52
C THR A 275 -12.33 -24.36 -24.07
N SER A 276 -11.13 -24.91 -23.83
CA SER A 276 -10.50 -25.05 -22.51
C SER A 276 -9.66 -23.84 -22.09
N ALA A 277 -9.46 -22.84 -22.95
CA ALA A 277 -8.67 -21.67 -22.61
C ALA A 277 -9.35 -20.85 -21.51
N PHE A 278 -8.55 -20.22 -20.63
CA PHE A 278 -9.07 -19.45 -19.48
C PHE A 278 -10.00 -18.29 -19.91
N TYR A 279 -9.83 -17.78 -21.12
CA TYR A 279 -10.61 -16.70 -21.72
C TYR A 279 -11.76 -17.17 -22.61
N ALA A 280 -11.93 -18.48 -22.84
CA ALA A 280 -12.89 -19.00 -23.81
C ALA A 280 -14.34 -18.56 -23.51
N ARG A 281 -14.73 -18.60 -22.23
CA ARG A 281 -16.04 -18.12 -21.78
C ARG A 281 -16.19 -16.62 -21.91
N ALA A 282 -15.15 -15.85 -21.56
CA ALA A 282 -15.16 -14.41 -21.71
C ALA A 282 -15.36 -13.99 -23.17
N VAL A 283 -14.67 -14.65 -24.11
CA VAL A 283 -14.84 -14.41 -25.54
C VAL A 283 -16.24 -14.82 -26.03
N ALA A 284 -16.76 -15.97 -25.57
CA ALA A 284 -18.12 -16.40 -25.91
C ALA A 284 -19.18 -15.39 -25.45
N TRP A 285 -19.05 -14.89 -24.22
CA TRP A 285 -19.92 -13.84 -23.68
C TRP A 285 -19.82 -12.54 -24.49
N MET A 286 -18.61 -12.08 -24.83
CA MET A 286 -18.45 -10.88 -25.66
C MET A 286 -19.07 -11.05 -27.06
N VAL A 287 -19.09 -12.27 -27.61
CA VAL A 287 -19.76 -12.57 -28.88
C VAL A 287 -21.28 -12.48 -28.72
N GLU A 288 -21.83 -13.05 -27.66
CA GLU A 288 -23.28 -13.04 -27.37
C GLU A 288 -23.80 -11.61 -27.16
N GLN A 289 -23.05 -10.80 -26.40
CA GLN A 289 -23.35 -9.38 -26.15
C GLN A 289 -22.99 -8.46 -27.32
N ARG A 290 -22.47 -9.01 -28.44
CA ARG A 290 -22.02 -8.24 -29.62
C ARG A 290 -20.92 -7.21 -29.33
N ILE A 291 -20.17 -7.39 -28.25
CA ILE A 291 -18.99 -6.57 -27.92
C ILE A 291 -17.84 -6.85 -28.89
N THR A 292 -17.73 -8.10 -29.39
CA THR A 292 -16.72 -8.46 -30.40
C THR A 292 -17.30 -9.21 -31.59
N THR A 293 -16.80 -8.85 -32.78
CA THR A 293 -17.03 -9.57 -34.05
C THR A 293 -15.85 -10.45 -34.45
N GLY A 294 -14.73 -10.39 -33.73
CA GLY A 294 -13.44 -10.95 -34.16
C GLY A 294 -12.66 -10.02 -35.07
N ARG A 295 -11.37 -10.34 -35.31
CA ARG A 295 -10.54 -9.65 -36.32
C ARG A 295 -10.91 -10.07 -37.73
N THR A 296 -11.35 -11.32 -37.87
CA THR A 296 -12.01 -11.82 -39.08
C THR A 296 -13.26 -12.58 -38.68
N LEU A 297 -14.03 -13.07 -39.66
CA LEU A 297 -15.24 -13.85 -39.41
C LEU A 297 -15.01 -15.09 -38.51
N ASN A 298 -13.80 -15.65 -38.49
CA ASN A 298 -13.47 -16.88 -37.78
C ASN A 298 -12.18 -16.80 -36.93
N ARG A 299 -11.67 -15.58 -36.66
CA ARG A 299 -10.46 -15.38 -35.84
C ARG A 299 -10.66 -14.26 -34.82
N PHE A 300 -10.32 -14.54 -33.57
CA PHE A 300 -10.32 -13.58 -32.47
C PHE A 300 -8.96 -12.92 -32.24
N ASP A 301 -7.88 -13.64 -32.51
CA ASP A 301 -6.48 -13.29 -32.25
C ASP A 301 -6.17 -13.01 -30.76
N PRO A 302 -6.32 -14.01 -29.87
CA PRO A 302 -6.27 -13.81 -28.41
C PRO A 302 -4.93 -13.32 -27.87
N ASN A 303 -3.82 -13.67 -28.55
CA ASN A 303 -2.46 -13.37 -28.10
C ASN A 303 -1.94 -12.02 -28.60
N SER A 304 -2.64 -11.38 -29.54
CA SER A 304 -2.26 -10.04 -29.99
C SER A 304 -2.63 -9.00 -28.95
N ASN A 305 -1.79 -7.97 -28.82
CA ASN A 305 -2.06 -6.85 -27.94
C ASN A 305 -3.29 -6.08 -28.43
N VAL A 306 -4.11 -5.66 -27.47
CA VAL A 306 -5.24 -4.77 -27.74
C VAL A 306 -4.72 -3.35 -27.94
N SER A 307 -5.18 -2.64 -28.96
CA SER A 307 -4.83 -1.22 -29.14
C SER A 307 -5.68 -0.31 -28.26
N ARG A 308 -5.26 0.94 -28.08
CA ARG A 308 -6.06 1.97 -27.39
C ARG A 308 -7.44 2.12 -28.04
N ALA A 309 -7.50 2.19 -29.38
CA ALA A 309 -8.76 2.27 -30.11
C ALA A 309 -9.65 1.03 -29.95
N GLU A 310 -9.08 -0.18 -30.01
CA GLU A 310 -9.83 -1.41 -29.76
C GLU A 310 -10.44 -1.43 -28.34
N SER A 311 -9.70 -0.98 -27.34
CA SER A 311 -10.14 -0.92 -25.94
C SER A 311 -11.33 0.03 -25.76
N ILE A 312 -11.27 1.21 -26.39
CA ILE A 312 -12.34 2.21 -26.40
C ILE A 312 -13.60 1.64 -27.07
N VAL A 313 -13.46 1.00 -28.24
CA VAL A 313 -14.61 0.45 -28.97
C VAL A 313 -15.26 -0.71 -28.23
N PHE A 314 -14.49 -1.56 -27.56
CA PHE A 314 -15.08 -2.61 -26.73
C PHE A 314 -15.90 -2.05 -25.56
N LEU A 315 -15.44 -0.99 -24.90
CA LEU A 315 -16.22 -0.36 -23.84
C LEU A 315 -17.45 0.40 -24.35
N HIS A 316 -17.32 1.06 -25.48
CA HIS A 316 -18.45 1.71 -26.12
C HIS A 316 -19.54 0.70 -26.50
N ARG A 317 -19.15 -0.47 -27.02
CA ARG A 317 -20.07 -1.58 -27.26
C ARG A 317 -20.68 -2.15 -25.99
N LEU A 318 -19.89 -2.28 -24.93
CA LEU A 318 -20.39 -2.69 -23.62
C LEU A 318 -21.46 -1.71 -23.12
N ALA A 319 -21.30 -0.41 -23.36
CA ALA A 319 -22.31 0.60 -23.04
C ALA A 319 -23.55 0.61 -23.96
N GLY A 320 -23.62 -0.25 -24.98
CA GLY A 320 -24.71 -0.28 -25.94
C GLY A 320 -24.55 0.71 -27.11
N GLU A 321 -23.32 1.09 -27.43
CA GLU A 321 -22.95 2.00 -28.54
C GLU A 321 -23.70 3.36 -28.53
N PRO A 322 -23.80 4.06 -27.38
CA PRO A 322 -24.45 5.38 -27.31
C PRO A 322 -23.76 6.41 -28.19
N GLN A 323 -24.51 7.34 -28.77
CA GLN A 323 -23.93 8.40 -29.58
C GLN A 323 -23.07 9.34 -28.71
N GLY A 324 -21.84 9.61 -29.16
CA GLY A 324 -20.96 10.60 -28.54
C GLY A 324 -21.06 11.96 -29.23
N SER A 325 -21.03 13.03 -28.46
CA SER A 325 -21.14 14.41 -28.96
C SER A 325 -19.90 15.27 -28.71
N ALA A 326 -18.91 14.77 -27.96
CA ALA A 326 -17.71 15.53 -27.65
C ALA A 326 -16.90 15.90 -28.90
N ARG A 327 -16.30 17.09 -28.85
CA ARG A 327 -15.35 17.53 -29.86
C ARG A 327 -14.05 16.75 -29.71
N ILE A 328 -13.57 16.18 -30.81
CA ILE A 328 -12.31 15.45 -30.85
C ILE A 328 -11.20 16.43 -31.27
N GLU A 329 -10.21 16.63 -30.40
CA GLU A 329 -9.12 17.59 -30.59
C GLU A 329 -7.74 16.94 -30.82
N PHE A 330 -7.69 15.60 -30.89
CA PHE A 330 -6.46 14.87 -31.20
C PHE A 330 -6.01 15.09 -32.64
N SER A 331 -4.73 15.45 -32.81
CA SER A 331 -4.15 15.76 -34.13
C SER A 331 -3.99 14.56 -35.06
N ASP A 332 -3.97 13.34 -34.51
CA ASP A 332 -3.81 12.07 -35.21
C ASP A 332 -5.13 11.33 -35.47
N VAL A 333 -6.28 11.91 -35.09
CA VAL A 333 -7.61 11.29 -35.28
C VAL A 333 -8.35 11.96 -36.44
N GLY A 334 -8.43 11.24 -37.57
CA GLY A 334 -9.16 11.68 -38.76
C GLY A 334 -10.69 11.64 -38.60
N PRO A 335 -11.45 12.35 -39.45
CA PRO A 335 -12.91 12.38 -39.42
C PRO A 335 -13.57 11.01 -39.70
N ASP A 336 -12.90 10.14 -40.45
CA ASP A 336 -13.40 8.81 -40.84
C ASP A 336 -12.81 7.68 -39.98
N ALA A 337 -12.20 8.00 -38.83
CA ALA A 337 -11.65 6.98 -37.95
C ALA A 337 -12.75 6.03 -37.44
N TRP A 338 -12.54 4.72 -37.57
CA TRP A 338 -13.55 3.70 -37.25
C TRP A 338 -13.95 3.67 -35.76
N TYR A 339 -13.12 4.23 -34.88
CA TYR A 339 -13.35 4.36 -33.44
C TYR A 339 -13.84 5.76 -33.04
N ARG A 340 -14.10 6.66 -34.00
CA ARG A 340 -14.32 8.08 -33.73
C ARG A 340 -15.55 8.34 -32.86
N ASP A 341 -16.66 7.68 -33.13
CA ASP A 341 -17.89 7.85 -32.35
C ASP A 341 -17.73 7.31 -30.92
N ALA A 342 -17.05 6.17 -30.78
CA ALA A 342 -16.72 5.60 -29.49
C ALA A 342 -15.81 6.52 -28.67
N LEU A 343 -14.82 7.14 -29.33
CA LEU A 343 -13.93 8.12 -28.72
C LEU A 343 -14.70 9.37 -28.27
N ALA A 344 -15.58 9.91 -29.12
CA ALA A 344 -16.41 11.06 -28.75
C ALA A 344 -17.27 10.76 -27.51
N TRP A 345 -17.81 9.55 -27.41
CA TRP A 345 -18.61 9.16 -26.25
C TRP A 345 -17.77 9.04 -24.97
N VAL A 346 -16.57 8.44 -25.05
CA VAL A 346 -15.63 8.33 -23.92
C VAL A 346 -15.22 9.71 -23.40
N LEU A 347 -14.88 10.64 -24.31
CA LEU A 347 -14.51 12.02 -23.97
C LEU A 347 -15.66 12.78 -23.29
N GLU A 348 -16.89 12.60 -23.78
CA GLU A 348 -18.08 13.26 -23.22
C GLU A 348 -18.33 12.89 -21.75
N HIS A 349 -17.96 11.67 -21.36
CA HIS A 349 -18.20 11.14 -20.02
C HIS A 349 -16.97 11.21 -19.11
N ASN A 350 -15.86 11.81 -19.57
CA ASN A 350 -14.57 11.84 -18.87
C ASN A 350 -14.08 10.43 -18.48
N ILE A 351 -14.27 9.46 -19.39
CA ILE A 351 -13.81 8.07 -19.23
C ILE A 351 -12.34 7.95 -19.68
N ASP A 352 -11.58 9.04 -19.71
CA ASP A 352 -10.23 9.10 -20.26
C ASP A 352 -9.16 9.54 -19.25
N TRP A 353 -8.00 8.89 -19.36
CA TRP A 353 -6.77 9.23 -18.65
C TRP A 353 -5.78 10.01 -19.54
N TRP A 354 -6.13 10.29 -20.80
CA TRP A 354 -5.26 10.89 -21.82
C TRP A 354 -5.66 12.31 -22.23
N ALA A 355 -6.65 12.94 -21.59
CA ALA A 355 -7.20 14.25 -21.95
C ALA A 355 -6.15 15.38 -22.05
N GLU A 356 -4.95 15.18 -21.51
CA GLU A 356 -3.85 16.15 -21.53
C GLU A 356 -2.87 15.96 -22.71
N HIS A 357 -3.06 14.95 -23.56
CA HIS A 357 -2.17 14.68 -24.70
C HIS A 357 -2.73 15.22 -26.03
N SER A 358 -1.86 15.72 -26.90
CA SER A 358 -2.24 16.23 -28.23
C SER A 358 -2.43 15.13 -29.29
N THR A 359 -2.15 13.87 -28.93
CA THR A 359 -2.32 12.67 -29.77
C THR A 359 -2.96 11.54 -28.97
N LEU A 360 -3.74 10.68 -29.65
CA LEU A 360 -4.34 9.48 -29.07
C LEU A 360 -3.40 8.26 -29.17
N ASP A 361 -2.59 8.20 -30.24
CA ASP A 361 -1.82 7.02 -30.66
C ASP A 361 -2.71 5.77 -30.75
N ALA A 362 -3.81 5.87 -31.52
CA ALA A 362 -4.91 4.89 -31.55
C ALA A 362 -4.48 3.42 -31.71
N GLU A 363 -3.46 3.16 -32.52
CA GLU A 363 -2.96 1.81 -32.82
C GLU A 363 -1.89 1.31 -31.83
N LYS A 364 -1.46 2.16 -30.88
CA LYS A 364 -0.49 1.77 -29.86
C LYS A 364 -1.10 0.67 -28.97
N PRO A 365 -0.35 -0.42 -28.69
CA PRO A 365 -0.72 -1.40 -27.68
C PRO A 365 -0.99 -0.75 -26.32
N ALA A 366 -2.10 -1.12 -25.70
CA ALA A 366 -2.48 -0.58 -24.39
C ALA A 366 -1.80 -1.33 -23.24
N SER A 367 -1.32 -0.59 -22.24
CA SER A 367 -0.75 -1.18 -21.01
C SER A 367 -1.83 -1.54 -19.99
N ARG A 368 -1.49 -2.38 -19.01
CA ARG A 368 -2.39 -2.77 -17.93
C ARG A 368 -2.86 -1.58 -17.09
N ALA A 369 -2.00 -0.59 -16.86
CA ALA A 369 -2.35 0.66 -16.20
C ALA A 369 -3.39 1.46 -17.00
N GLU A 370 -3.18 1.59 -18.31
CA GLU A 370 -4.10 2.28 -19.22
C GLU A 370 -5.48 1.61 -19.25
N ILE A 371 -5.52 0.27 -19.29
CA ILE A 371 -6.78 -0.49 -19.23
C ILE A 371 -7.47 -0.34 -17.88
N ALA A 372 -6.73 -0.36 -16.77
CA ALA A 372 -7.31 -0.17 -15.44
C ALA A 372 -7.98 1.19 -15.31
N ALA A 373 -7.27 2.26 -15.68
CA ALA A 373 -7.81 3.62 -15.65
C ALA A 373 -9.05 3.77 -16.54
N LEU A 374 -9.01 3.19 -17.74
CA LEU A 374 -10.14 3.21 -18.68
C LEU A 374 -11.38 2.50 -18.11
N LEU A 375 -11.22 1.32 -17.51
CA LEU A 375 -12.33 0.58 -16.89
C LEU A 375 -12.90 1.27 -15.66
N HIS A 376 -12.04 1.84 -14.82
CA HIS A 376 -12.48 2.57 -13.64
C HIS A 376 -13.21 3.87 -14.02
N GLY A 377 -12.72 4.59 -15.04
CA GLY A 377 -13.45 5.74 -15.61
C GLY A 377 -14.83 5.36 -16.14
N TYR A 378 -14.94 4.20 -16.80
CA TYR A 378 -16.22 3.66 -17.25
C TYR A 378 -17.17 3.38 -16.08
N ASP A 379 -16.66 2.83 -14.96
CA ASP A 379 -17.47 2.52 -13.78
C ASP A 379 -17.97 3.78 -13.04
N LEU A 380 -17.11 4.81 -12.95
CA LEU A 380 -17.43 6.07 -12.27
C LEU A 380 -18.35 6.99 -13.07
N ARG A 381 -18.67 6.64 -14.33
CA ARG A 381 -19.47 7.50 -15.19
C ARG A 381 -20.87 7.72 -14.58
N PRO A 382 -21.45 8.93 -14.70
CA PRO A 382 -22.81 9.17 -14.23
C PRO A 382 -23.80 8.25 -14.95
N SER A 383 -24.60 7.48 -14.21
CA SER A 383 -25.62 6.61 -14.80
C SER A 383 -26.71 7.46 -15.46
N THR A 384 -26.77 7.48 -16.79
CA THR A 384 -27.93 7.97 -17.53
C THR A 384 -28.99 6.86 -17.63
N SER A 385 -29.64 6.54 -16.51
CA SER A 385 -30.86 5.73 -16.57
C SER A 385 -32.09 6.65 -16.61
N PRO A 386 -32.87 6.69 -17.70
CA PRO A 386 -34.28 7.00 -17.56
C PRO A 386 -34.88 5.87 -16.73
N SER A 387 -35.30 6.20 -15.51
CA SER A 387 -36.00 5.28 -14.62
C SER A 387 -37.09 4.58 -15.42
N ALA A 388 -36.97 3.26 -15.55
CA ALA A 388 -38.00 2.42 -16.12
C ALA A 388 -39.25 2.59 -15.25
N VAL A 389 -40.20 3.37 -15.75
CA VAL A 389 -41.60 3.29 -15.32
C VAL A 389 -42.06 1.90 -15.71
N ALA A 390 -42.13 1.01 -14.74
CA ALA A 390 -42.93 -0.21 -14.85
C ALA A 390 -44.38 0.12 -14.46
N PRO A 391 -45.38 -0.50 -15.12
CA PRO A 391 -46.81 -0.19 -14.98
C PRO A 391 -47.40 -0.48 -13.60
#